data_AF-A0A9D1SGD5-F1
#
_entry.id   AF-A0A9D1SGD5-F1
#
_cell.length_a   1.000
_cell.length_b   1.000
_cell.length_c   1.000
_cell.angle_alpha   90.00
_cell.angle_beta   90.00
_cell.angle_gamma   90.00
#
_symmetry.space_group_name_H-M   'P 1'
#
loop_
_entity.id
_entity.type
_entity.pdbx_description
1 polymer ?
#
loop_
_entity_poly.entity_id
_entity_poly.type
_entity_poly.pdbx_seq_one_letter_code
_entity_poly.pdbx_strand_id
1 'polypeptide(L)'
;MTIDIISFTDEQFAQLSEEQILEIENAQLEKNRLTQKLEEEKRTERFRLLKAGVFRSPVWEKICAELDGNYQQEVENIRDGLLFYLRFAFRPDSGDAPYPVDYSLTYEERLAAVKGYYEQTYPDAKERFAAFAQDQTAKNYLGEFYASLYELYAQQAETAG
;
A
#
# COMPACT_ATOMS: atom_id res chain seq x y z
N MET A 1 10.56 -6.81 16.21
CA MET A 1 9.93 -7.52 15.07
C MET A 1 10.66 -7.08 13.82
N THR A 2 10.95 -7.98 12.88
CA THR A 2 11.56 -7.63 11.60
C THR A 2 10.47 -7.69 10.52
N ILE A 3 10.33 -6.64 9.72
CA ILE A 3 9.35 -6.57 8.64
C ILE A 3 10.00 -7.03 7.34
N ASP A 4 9.46 -8.09 6.76
CA ASP A 4 9.93 -8.72 5.53
C ASP A 4 8.78 -9.28 4.65
N ILE A 5 7.52 -8.96 4.99
CA ILE A 5 6.35 -9.24 4.14
C ILE A 5 6.36 -8.37 2.87
N ILE A 6 6.90 -7.15 2.97
CA ILE A 6 7.13 -6.22 1.86
C ILE A 6 8.54 -5.65 1.95
N SER A 7 9.05 -5.12 0.83
CA SER A 7 10.40 -4.55 0.76
C SER A 7 10.30 -3.08 0.37
N PHE A 8 10.27 -2.20 1.36
CA PHE A 8 10.32 -0.75 1.18
C PHE A 8 11.66 -0.21 1.69
N THR A 9 12.07 0.93 1.14
CA THR A 9 13.17 1.73 1.66
C THR A 9 12.73 2.51 2.91
N ASP A 10 13.69 2.94 3.74
CA ASP A 10 13.40 3.74 4.93
C ASP A 10 12.64 5.03 4.60
N GLU A 11 12.96 5.66 3.45
CA GLU A 11 12.26 6.85 2.95
C GLU A 11 10.81 6.57 2.57
N GLN A 12 10.53 5.40 1.98
CA GLN A 12 9.17 4.97 1.65
C GLN A 12 8.36 4.66 2.90
N PHE A 13 8.98 4.03 3.92
CA PHE A 13 8.32 3.83 5.22
C PHE A 13 7.99 5.15 5.93
N ALA A 14 8.88 6.15 5.84
CA ALA A 14 8.66 7.45 6.47
C ALA A 14 7.49 8.25 5.87
N GLN A 15 7.05 7.89 4.66
CA GLN A 15 5.92 8.52 3.97
C GLN A 15 4.57 7.86 4.28
N LEU A 16 4.57 6.73 4.98
CA LEU A 16 3.35 6.02 5.35
C LEU A 16 2.68 6.66 6.56
N SER A 17 1.34 6.58 6.59
CA SER A 17 0.57 6.95 7.76
C SER A 17 0.73 5.93 8.90
N GLU A 18 0.40 6.34 10.13
CA GLU A 18 0.40 5.44 11.29
C GLU A 18 -0.51 4.22 11.08
N GLU A 19 -1.65 4.40 10.42
CA GLU A 19 -2.58 3.31 10.07
C GLU A 19 -1.99 2.35 9.03
N GLN A 20 -1.30 2.87 8.00
CA GLN A 20 -0.62 2.03 7.01
C GLN A 20 0.52 1.23 7.63
N ILE A 21 1.26 1.84 8.56
CA ILE A 21 2.31 1.15 9.33
C ILE A 21 1.69 0.03 10.17
N LEU A 22 0.59 0.30 10.87
CA LEU A 22 -0.12 -0.70 11.67
C LEU A 22 -0.60 -1.88 10.82
N GLU A 23 -1.11 -1.62 9.61
CA GLU A 23 -1.54 -2.69 8.71
C GLU A 23 -0.37 -3.55 8.22
N ILE A 24 0.79 -2.94 7.93
CA ILE A 24 2.02 -3.67 7.61
C ILE A 24 2.46 -4.54 8.80
N GLU A 25 2.38 -4.02 10.03
CA GLU A 25 2.71 -4.77 11.24
C GLU A 25 1.76 -5.95 11.44
N ASN A 26 0.45 -5.77 11.21
CA ASN A 26 -0.54 -6.84 11.30
C ASN A 26 -0.26 -7.95 10.28
N ALA A 27 -0.01 -7.60 9.03
CA ALA A 27 0.35 -8.55 7.98
C ALA A 27 1.65 -9.31 8.32
N GLN A 28 2.64 -8.62 8.89
CA GLN A 28 3.88 -9.27 9.35
C GLN A 28 3.63 -10.23 10.52
N LEU A 29 2.79 -9.86 11.48
CA LEU A 29 2.41 -10.73 12.59
C LEU A 29 1.69 -11.99 12.08
N GLU A 30 0.85 -11.86 11.07
CA GLU A 30 0.18 -12.99 10.44
C GLU A 30 1.18 -13.93 9.74
N LYS A 31 2.11 -13.42 8.93
CA LYS A 31 3.22 -14.21 8.36
C LYS A 31 4.03 -14.93 9.44
N ASN A 32 4.33 -14.25 10.55
CA ASN A 32 5.07 -14.86 11.66
C ASN A 32 4.31 -16.02 12.29
N ARG A 33 2.98 -15.89 12.46
CA ARG A 33 2.12 -16.98 12.95
C ARG A 33 2.09 -18.16 11.97
N LEU A 34 1.97 -17.90 10.67
CA LEU A 34 2.04 -18.94 9.64
C LEU A 34 3.38 -19.68 9.65
N THR A 35 4.47 -18.96 9.87
CA THR A 35 5.81 -19.55 9.97
C THR A 35 5.90 -20.51 11.16
N GLN A 36 5.37 -20.13 12.32
CA GLN A 36 5.31 -21.01 13.49
C GLN A 36 4.41 -22.24 13.25
N LYS A 37 3.25 -22.03 12.62
CA LYS A 37 2.31 -23.10 12.26
C LYS A 37 2.97 -24.12 11.31
N LEU A 38 3.68 -23.65 10.28
CA LEU A 38 4.44 -24.50 9.36
C LEU A 38 5.46 -25.38 10.10
N GLU A 39 6.22 -24.79 11.03
CA GLU A 39 7.19 -25.55 11.84
C GLU A 39 6.53 -26.62 12.71
N GLU A 40 5.37 -26.32 13.29
CA GLU A 40 4.59 -27.26 14.11
C GLU A 40 4.00 -28.40 13.28
N GLU A 41 3.44 -28.09 12.10
CA GLU A 41 2.91 -29.08 11.17
C GLU A 41 4.01 -30.01 10.65
N LYS A 42 5.15 -29.45 10.22
CA LYS A 42 6.34 -30.24 9.83
C LYS A 42 6.80 -31.15 10.97
N ARG A 43 6.83 -30.65 12.21
CA ARG A 43 7.20 -31.45 13.38
C ARG A 43 6.22 -32.60 13.61
N THR A 44 4.93 -32.33 13.52
CA THR A 44 3.86 -33.32 13.70
C THR A 44 3.95 -34.43 12.65
N GLU A 45 4.10 -34.05 11.38
CA GLU A 45 4.25 -34.98 10.27
C GLU A 45 5.53 -35.83 10.39
N ARG A 46 6.64 -35.20 10.80
CA ARG A 46 7.89 -35.91 11.08
C ARG A 46 7.69 -37.01 12.13
N PHE A 47 7.04 -36.70 13.25
CA PHE A 47 6.75 -37.69 14.29
C PHE A 47 5.81 -38.79 13.81
N ARG A 48 4.79 -38.46 13.00
CA ARG A 48 3.88 -39.43 12.40
C ARG A 48 4.64 -40.44 11.53
N LEU A 49 5.51 -39.96 10.64
CA LEU A 49 6.30 -40.82 9.75
C LEU A 49 7.33 -41.68 10.50
N LEU A 50 7.93 -41.15 11.57
CA LEU A 50 8.84 -41.91 12.43
C LEU A 50 8.10 -43.06 13.13
N LYS A 51 6.92 -42.80 13.70
CA LYS A 51 6.09 -43.85 14.33
C LYS A 51 5.64 -44.92 13.33
N ALA A 52 5.35 -44.53 12.09
CA ALA A 52 4.96 -45.45 11.02
C ALA A 52 6.15 -46.19 10.37
N GLY A 53 7.40 -45.86 10.72
CA GLY A 53 8.61 -46.51 10.18
C GLY A 53 8.94 -46.13 8.73
N VAL A 54 8.26 -45.14 8.14
CA VAL A 54 8.41 -44.75 6.72
C VAL A 54 9.18 -43.44 6.52
N PHE A 55 9.77 -42.87 7.58
CA PHE A 55 10.48 -41.59 7.53
C PHE A 55 11.62 -41.53 6.50
N ARG A 56 12.30 -42.65 6.25
CA ARG A 56 13.43 -42.72 5.29
C ARG A 56 13.00 -42.80 3.81
N SER A 57 11.69 -42.79 3.55
CA SER A 57 11.14 -42.78 2.19
C SER A 57 10.99 -41.34 1.67
N PRO A 58 10.88 -41.11 0.35
CA PRO A 58 10.68 -39.76 -0.21
C PRO A 58 9.35 -39.10 0.20
N VAL A 59 8.52 -39.78 1.00
CA VAL A 59 7.26 -39.27 1.55
C VAL A 59 7.49 -38.02 2.40
N TRP A 60 8.58 -37.97 3.20
CA TRP A 60 8.89 -36.79 4.01
C TRP A 60 9.17 -35.55 3.16
N GLU A 61 9.97 -35.70 2.10
CA GLU A 61 10.32 -34.60 1.19
C GLU A 61 9.09 -34.07 0.47
N LYS A 62 8.19 -34.96 0.01
CA LYS A 62 6.93 -34.57 -0.63
C LYS A 62 6.03 -33.78 0.30
N ILE A 63 5.87 -34.24 1.54
CA ILE A 63 5.06 -33.52 2.55
C ILE A 63 5.68 -32.16 2.86
N CYS A 64 7.00 -32.08 3.03
CA CYS A 64 7.66 -30.78 3.24
C CYS A 64 7.42 -29.81 2.08
N ALA A 65 7.57 -30.29 0.84
CA ALA A 65 7.35 -29.46 -0.34
C ALA A 65 5.90 -28.96 -0.44
N GLU A 66 4.92 -29.81 -0.11
CA GLU A 66 3.51 -29.44 -0.09
C GLU A 66 3.22 -28.39 1.00
N LEU A 67 3.72 -28.60 2.22
CA LEU A 67 3.56 -27.65 3.33
C LEU A 67 4.24 -26.30 3.02
N ASP A 68 5.44 -26.33 2.44
CA ASP A 68 6.16 -25.12 2.02
C ASP A 68 5.41 -24.38 0.90
N GLY A 69 4.86 -25.10 -0.08
CA GLY A 69 4.06 -24.50 -1.15
C GLY A 69 2.79 -23.83 -0.61
N ASN A 70 2.06 -24.48 0.29
CA ASN A 70 0.87 -23.90 0.92
C ASN A 70 1.22 -22.66 1.73
N TYR A 71 2.30 -22.71 2.53
CA TYR A 71 2.80 -21.56 3.27
C TYR A 71 3.14 -20.40 2.34
N GLN A 72 3.88 -20.65 1.25
CA GLN A 72 4.25 -19.62 0.28
C GLN A 72 3.01 -18.95 -0.32
N GLN A 73 2.01 -19.75 -0.73
CA GLN A 73 0.77 -19.22 -1.29
C GLN A 73 0.01 -18.35 -0.28
N GLU A 74 -0.08 -18.75 0.99
CA GLU A 74 -0.73 -17.93 2.01
C GLU A 74 0.02 -16.62 2.28
N VAL A 75 1.36 -16.66 2.34
CA VAL A 75 2.19 -15.46 2.48
C VAL A 75 2.02 -14.52 1.29
N GLU A 76 1.95 -15.05 0.07
CA GLU A 76 1.68 -14.26 -1.14
C GLU A 76 0.30 -13.60 -1.08
N ASN A 77 -0.73 -14.32 -0.64
CA ASN A 77 -2.08 -13.74 -0.49
C ASN A 77 -2.10 -12.59 0.52
N ILE A 78 -1.41 -12.74 1.67
CA ILE A 78 -1.28 -11.67 2.66
C ILE A 78 -0.57 -10.47 2.05
N ARG A 79 0.53 -10.71 1.32
CA ARG A 79 1.31 -9.66 0.66
C ARG A 79 0.48 -8.91 -0.37
N ASP A 80 -0.26 -9.62 -1.21
CA ASP A 80 -1.10 -9.03 -2.25
C ASP A 80 -2.25 -8.21 -1.64
N GLY A 81 -2.86 -8.72 -0.57
CA GLY A 81 -3.88 -7.98 0.20
C GLY A 81 -3.33 -6.70 0.80
N LEU A 82 -2.13 -6.75 1.40
CA LEU A 82 -1.45 -5.57 1.94
C LEU A 82 -1.11 -4.56 0.85
N LEU A 83 -0.54 -5.00 -0.28
CA LEU A 83 -0.22 -4.13 -1.41
C LEU A 83 -1.48 -3.47 -1.99
N PHE A 84 -2.59 -4.20 -2.07
CA PHE A 84 -3.87 -3.64 -2.46
C PHE A 84 -4.34 -2.59 -1.45
N TYR A 85 -4.26 -2.86 -0.15
CA TYR A 85 -4.64 -1.91 0.89
C TYR A 85 -3.84 -0.61 0.79
N LEU A 86 -2.50 -0.73 0.76
CA LEU A 86 -1.58 0.40 0.69
C LEU A 86 -1.81 1.25 -0.57
N ARG A 87 -2.21 0.61 -1.68
CA ARG A 87 -2.41 1.28 -2.97
C ARG A 87 -3.82 1.86 -3.17
N PHE A 88 -4.86 1.25 -2.60
CA PHE A 88 -6.24 1.55 -2.97
C PHE A 88 -7.22 1.67 -1.80
N ALA A 89 -7.02 0.93 -0.70
CA ALA A 89 -7.99 0.90 0.40
C ALA A 89 -7.71 1.97 1.45
N PHE A 90 -6.44 2.38 1.62
CA PHE A 90 -6.11 3.53 2.44
C PHE A 90 -6.56 4.80 1.74
N ARG A 91 -7.71 5.32 2.16
CA ARG A 91 -8.11 6.69 1.92
C ARG A 91 -7.77 7.45 3.20
N PRO A 92 -6.67 8.22 3.27
CA PRO A 92 -6.54 9.16 4.37
C PRO A 92 -7.81 10.00 4.36
N ASP A 93 -8.38 10.31 5.54
CA ASP A 93 -9.55 11.17 5.68
C ASP A 93 -9.36 12.35 4.72
N SER A 94 -10.08 12.29 3.60
CA SER A 94 -10.06 13.34 2.61
C SER A 94 -10.84 14.45 3.29
N GLY A 95 -10.12 15.35 3.97
CA GLY A 95 -10.69 16.59 4.48
C GLY A 95 -11.56 17.17 3.37
N ASP A 96 -12.76 17.62 3.76
CA ASP A 96 -13.89 17.99 2.90
C ASP A 96 -13.43 18.69 1.61
N ALA A 97 -13.10 17.89 0.59
CA ALA A 97 -12.53 18.41 -0.62
C ALA A 97 -13.67 18.98 -1.44
N PRO A 98 -13.52 20.20 -1.96
CA PRO A 98 -14.61 20.85 -2.68
C PRO A 98 -14.85 20.23 -4.08
N TYR A 99 -14.09 19.21 -4.46
CA TYR A 99 -14.22 18.42 -5.67
C TYR A 99 -14.39 16.92 -5.34
N PRO A 100 -15.04 16.14 -6.22
CA PRO A 100 -15.20 14.71 -6.02
C PRO A 100 -13.86 13.98 -5.93
N VAL A 101 -13.66 13.24 -4.83
CA VAL A 101 -12.47 12.41 -4.61
C VAL A 101 -12.80 10.96 -4.97
N ASP A 102 -12.37 10.52 -6.15
CA ASP A 102 -12.60 9.19 -6.69
C ASP A 102 -11.27 8.49 -7.03
N TYR A 103 -10.85 7.60 -6.14
CA TYR A 103 -9.63 6.80 -6.30
C TYR A 103 -9.78 5.63 -7.29
N SER A 104 -10.96 5.41 -7.90
CA SER A 104 -11.10 4.45 -9.00
C SER A 104 -10.59 5.03 -10.34
N LEU A 105 -10.49 6.36 -10.45
CA LEU A 105 -9.98 7.05 -11.62
C LEU A 105 -8.47 6.88 -11.77
N THR A 106 -7.98 6.94 -13.01
CA THR A 106 -6.56 7.05 -13.34
C THR A 106 -5.97 8.38 -12.86
N TYR A 107 -4.66 8.46 -12.67
CA TYR A 107 -4.02 9.69 -12.20
C TYR A 107 -4.25 10.89 -13.14
N GLU A 108 -4.32 10.67 -14.45
CA GLU A 108 -4.63 11.71 -15.44
C GLU A 108 -6.07 12.23 -15.28
N GLU A 109 -7.03 11.34 -15.03
CA GLU A 109 -8.43 11.71 -14.79
C GLU A 109 -8.58 12.47 -13.46
N ARG A 110 -7.86 12.06 -12.41
CA ARG A 110 -7.83 12.79 -11.13
C ARG A 110 -7.23 14.19 -11.30
N LEU A 111 -6.13 14.30 -12.04
CA LEU A 111 -5.50 15.58 -12.36
C LEU A 111 -6.48 16.50 -13.10
N ALA A 112 -7.20 15.97 -14.10
CA ALA A 112 -8.19 16.73 -14.84
C ALA A 112 -9.34 17.22 -13.94
N ALA A 113 -9.82 16.38 -13.00
CA ALA A 113 -10.86 16.74 -12.05
C ALA A 113 -10.43 17.89 -11.11
N VAL A 114 -9.26 17.76 -10.48
CA VAL A 114 -8.72 18.79 -9.57
C VAL A 114 -8.42 20.08 -10.33
N LYS A 115 -7.73 19.98 -11.47
CA LYS A 115 -7.43 21.13 -12.32
C LYS A 115 -8.70 21.85 -12.76
N GLY A 116 -9.68 21.11 -13.28
CA GLY A 116 -10.96 21.66 -13.73
C GLY A 116 -11.69 22.43 -12.63
N TYR A 117 -11.71 21.91 -11.40
CA TYR A 117 -12.28 22.62 -10.25
C TYR A 117 -11.57 23.97 -10.01
N TYR A 118 -10.25 23.96 -9.88
CA TYR A 118 -9.50 25.17 -9.55
C TYR A 118 -9.54 26.22 -10.67
N GLU A 119 -9.49 25.82 -11.94
CA GLU A 119 -9.61 26.73 -13.09
C GLU A 119 -11.01 27.35 -13.21
N GLN A 120 -12.05 26.60 -12.83
CA GLN A 120 -13.43 27.09 -12.89
C GLN A 120 -13.79 27.98 -11.69
N THR A 121 -13.32 27.62 -10.49
CA THR A 121 -13.66 28.32 -9.24
C THR A 121 -12.81 29.56 -9.00
N TYR A 122 -11.55 29.56 -9.43
CA TYR A 122 -10.61 30.67 -9.22
C TYR A 122 -10.05 31.18 -10.56
N PRO A 123 -10.74 32.14 -11.20
CA PRO A 123 -10.28 32.74 -12.45
C PRO A 123 -8.98 33.55 -12.29
N ASP A 124 -8.73 34.10 -11.09
CA ASP A 124 -7.49 34.81 -10.78
C ASP A 124 -6.36 33.82 -10.46
N ALA A 125 -5.21 34.00 -11.11
CA ALA A 125 -4.10 33.06 -11.00
C ALA A 125 -3.46 33.04 -9.60
N LYS A 126 -3.42 34.19 -8.89
CA LYS A 126 -2.84 34.27 -7.54
C LYS A 126 -3.77 33.65 -6.51
N GLU A 127 -5.08 33.93 -6.60
CA GLU A 127 -6.09 33.30 -5.74
C GLU A 127 -6.12 31.79 -5.93
N ARG A 128 -6.08 31.31 -7.18
CA ARG A 128 -6.05 29.88 -7.51
C ARG A 128 -4.83 29.18 -6.91
N PHE A 129 -3.65 29.76 -7.07
CA PHE A 129 -2.43 29.20 -6.48
C PHE A 129 -2.52 29.17 -4.95
N ALA A 130 -2.97 30.25 -4.32
CA ALA A 130 -3.10 30.32 -2.87
C ALA A 130 -4.08 29.26 -2.33
N ALA A 131 -5.21 29.05 -3.00
CA ALA A 131 -6.20 28.06 -2.64
C ALA A 131 -5.69 26.62 -2.85
N PHE A 132 -4.99 26.35 -3.96
CA PHE A 132 -4.41 25.02 -4.24
C PHE A 132 -3.25 24.67 -3.31
N ALA A 133 -2.42 25.66 -2.94
CA ALA A 133 -1.29 25.47 -2.04
C ALA A 133 -1.70 25.08 -0.61
N GLN A 134 -2.93 25.41 -0.21
CA GLN A 134 -3.47 25.08 1.12
C GLN A 134 -4.23 23.75 1.14
N ASP A 135 -4.51 23.15 -0.02
CA ASP A 135 -5.31 21.93 -0.13
C ASP A 135 -4.46 20.66 0.10
N GLN A 136 -4.57 20.12 1.32
CA GLN A 136 -3.93 18.86 1.69
C GLN A 136 -4.58 17.65 1.02
N THR A 137 -5.86 17.72 0.68
CA THR A 137 -6.55 16.64 -0.01
C THR A 137 -6.05 16.54 -1.46
N ALA A 138 -5.81 17.66 -2.15
CA ALA A 138 -5.22 17.66 -3.49
C ALA A 138 -3.82 17.02 -3.48
N LYS A 139 -3.03 17.32 -2.45
CA LYS A 139 -1.68 16.77 -2.28
C LYS A 139 -1.70 15.25 -2.17
N ASN A 140 -2.61 14.70 -1.37
CA ASN A 140 -2.75 13.26 -1.20
C ASN A 140 -3.41 12.59 -2.42
N TYR A 141 -4.42 13.24 -3.01
CA TYR A 141 -5.23 12.68 -4.09
C TYR A 141 -4.47 12.62 -5.43
N LEU A 142 -3.61 13.60 -5.70
CA LEU A 142 -2.80 13.67 -6.91
C LEU A 142 -1.45 12.96 -6.79
N GLY A 143 -0.92 12.79 -5.57
CA GLY A 143 0.38 12.16 -5.35
C GLY A 143 1.51 12.87 -6.10
N GLU A 144 2.26 12.12 -6.92
CA GLU A 144 3.39 12.65 -7.72
C GLU A 144 2.99 13.79 -8.68
N PHE A 145 1.74 13.81 -9.14
CA PHE A 145 1.23 14.84 -10.06
C PHE A 145 0.95 16.17 -9.36
N TYR A 146 0.94 16.21 -8.02
CA TYR A 146 0.73 17.45 -7.27
C TYR A 146 1.84 18.48 -7.55
N ALA A 147 3.10 18.04 -7.55
CA ALA A 147 4.25 18.94 -7.74
C ALA A 147 4.19 19.67 -9.09
N SER A 148 3.90 18.93 -10.17
CA SER A 148 3.78 19.49 -11.52
C SER A 148 2.65 20.52 -11.62
N LEU A 149 1.50 20.27 -11.00
CA LEU A 149 0.38 21.22 -11.02
C LEU A 149 0.67 22.44 -10.12
N TYR A 150 1.35 22.23 -8.99
CA TYR A 150 1.80 23.30 -8.10
C TYR A 150 2.73 24.28 -8.82
N GLU A 151 3.75 23.76 -9.50
CA GLU A 151 4.70 24.57 -10.27
C GLU A 151 4.01 25.35 -11.39
N LEU A 152 3.07 24.72 -12.10
CA LEU A 152 2.29 25.38 -13.14
C LEU A 152 1.50 26.57 -12.58
N TYR A 153 0.80 26.39 -11.47
CA TYR A 153 0.03 27.46 -10.85
C TYR A 153 0.92 28.55 -10.23
N ALA A 154 2.07 28.19 -9.66
CA ALA A 154 3.05 29.16 -9.18
C ALA A 154 3.55 30.06 -10.33
N GLN A 155 3.95 29.48 -11.46
CA GLN A 155 4.39 30.25 -12.65
C GLN A 155 3.29 31.15 -13.20
N GLN A 156 2.04 30.67 -13.23
CA GLN A 156 0.89 31.46 -13.68
C GLN A 156 0.58 32.62 -12.72
N ALA A 157 0.76 32.43 -11.42
CA ALA A 157 0.59 33.49 -10.41
C ALA A 157 1.68 34.57 -10.49
N GLU A 158 2.92 34.19 -10.82
CA GLU A 158 4.05 35.11 -11.00
C GLU A 158 3.90 35.96 -12.27
N THR A 159 3.47 35.35 -13.38
CA THR A 159 3.29 36.03 -14.68
C THR A 159 2.05 36.92 -14.74
N ALA A 160 1.10 36.76 -13.82
CA ALA A 160 -0.11 37.57 -13.70
C ALA A 160 0.08 38.86 -12.85
N GLY A 161 1.30 39.14 -12.38
CA GLY A 161 1.67 40.38 -11.67
C GLY A 161 2.25 41.44 -12.60
#